data_AF-A0AAD3HAU7-F1
#
_entry.id   AF-A0AAD3HAU7-F1
#
_cell.length_a   1.000
_cell.length_b   1.000
_cell.length_c   1.000
_cell.angle_alpha   90.00
_cell.angle_beta   90.00
_cell.angle_gamma   90.00
#
_symmetry.space_group_name_H-M   'P 1'
#
loop_
_entity.id
_entity.type
_entity.pdbx_description
1 polymer ?
#
loop_
_entity_poly.entity_id
_entity_poly.type
_entity_poly.pdbx_seq_one_letter_code
_entity_poly.pdbx_strand_id
1 'polypeptide(L)'
;MDSDQLFKDFDVTKFTYDGWEEDLTDLRNEIISPSLGGHSIIFKKDKMKRKQQISDGCCRDKSFLRLQNLNGEFTYEDFEADREFVMKKIANTGCRNCDMIVFELKQHLHDGDSSHPLLKEYQNYVSFCDDNPEWVEDKKEVQKILFDVKHWGFQRKERARKNMRKIDWDRSRTEKAKLLLNSERFNYPGFENDKEQILEEILSSEHKNIDWYLPMLKIRQGFHDGDESHPILSAFKNNKFTYRGWKEDTSKIKDKLLRDHKNLSVHCMMNVEIVAERMLTGSIRKQRIHNKKDLCLLLDDDVFDYEGFEEDKQQLLHWYTQGYEVKDKMSSILRKQKLHNGKYSHPVIDAVNQLNGIDEQTTRNSTEDDGHSSSVCIICLQHPRSHAFVPCGHMCLCDNCASRSPYSQDLQRHNISCPICRKSTSAIMKIYNS
;
A
#
# COMPACT_ATOMS: atom_id res chain seq x y z
N MET A 1 35.01 16.81 -5.14
CA MET A 1 36.47 16.67 -5.31
C MET A 1 36.74 16.85 -6.78
N ASP A 2 37.64 17.75 -7.12
CA ASP A 2 38.02 18.06 -8.50
C ASP A 2 38.61 16.80 -9.16
N SER A 3 38.11 16.41 -10.34
CA SER A 3 38.52 15.19 -11.04
C SER A 3 40.00 15.18 -11.37
N ASP A 4 40.59 16.36 -11.56
CA ASP A 4 42.00 16.55 -11.89
C ASP A 4 42.94 16.35 -10.69
N GLN A 5 42.47 16.56 -9.47
CA GLN A 5 43.23 16.27 -8.25
C GLN A 5 43.36 14.75 -8.02
N LEU A 6 42.38 13.96 -8.48
CA LEU A 6 42.36 12.49 -8.37
C LEU A 6 43.41 11.79 -9.26
N PHE A 7 43.93 12.48 -10.27
CA PHE A 7 44.94 11.96 -11.22
C PHE A 7 46.38 12.19 -10.78
N LYS A 8 46.69 13.25 -10.03
CA LYS A 8 48.07 13.58 -9.65
C LYS A 8 48.76 12.50 -8.81
N ASP A 9 47.98 11.70 -8.09
CA ASP A 9 48.48 10.63 -7.20
C ASP A 9 48.45 9.22 -7.83
N PHE A 10 48.11 9.08 -9.12
CA PHE A 10 48.00 7.76 -9.77
C PHE A 10 49.05 7.58 -10.87
N ASP A 11 50.24 7.16 -10.44
CA ASP A 11 51.35 6.86 -11.33
C ASP A 11 51.17 5.49 -12.02
N VAL A 12 50.72 5.54 -13.27
CA VAL A 12 50.44 4.37 -14.11
C VAL A 12 51.70 3.60 -14.54
N THR A 13 52.90 4.21 -14.40
CA THR A 13 54.17 3.57 -14.79
C THR A 13 54.65 2.50 -13.81
N LYS A 14 53.95 2.34 -12.68
CA LYS A 14 54.32 1.42 -11.60
C LYS A 14 53.62 0.06 -11.66
N PHE A 15 52.68 -0.15 -12.58
CA PHE A 15 51.93 -1.41 -12.66
C PHE A 15 52.59 -2.40 -13.62
N THR A 16 52.76 -3.64 -13.17
CA THR A 16 53.44 -4.73 -13.91
C THR A 16 52.69 -6.07 -13.83
N TYR A 17 51.57 -6.13 -13.11
CA TYR A 17 50.77 -7.36 -12.98
C TYR A 17 50.04 -7.72 -14.29
N ASP A 18 49.84 -9.00 -14.56
CA ASP A 18 49.13 -9.45 -15.77
C ASP A 18 47.70 -8.88 -15.88
N GLY A 19 47.35 -8.29 -17.02
CA GLY A 19 46.07 -7.61 -17.26
C GLY A 19 45.95 -6.18 -16.70
N TRP A 20 47.05 -5.52 -16.35
CA TRP A 20 47.03 -4.13 -15.84
C TRP A 20 46.55 -3.09 -16.87
N GLU A 21 46.82 -3.31 -18.17
CA GLU A 21 46.41 -2.40 -19.26
C GLU A 21 44.89 -2.39 -19.45
N GLU A 22 44.24 -3.55 -19.31
CA GLU A 22 42.78 -3.69 -19.36
C GLU A 22 42.12 -2.97 -18.18
N ASP A 23 42.63 -3.20 -16.97
CA ASP A 23 42.14 -2.52 -15.76
C ASP A 23 42.33 -0.99 -15.83
N LEU A 24 43.43 -0.53 -16.45
CA LEU A 24 43.67 0.89 -16.70
C LEU A 24 42.67 1.47 -17.71
N THR A 25 42.35 0.72 -18.76
CA THR A 25 41.34 1.09 -19.76
C THR A 25 39.96 1.18 -19.12
N ASP A 26 39.60 0.22 -18.28
CA ASP A 26 38.35 0.22 -17.49
C ASP A 26 38.26 1.40 -16.52
N LEU A 27 39.37 1.79 -15.90
CA LEU A 27 39.45 2.96 -15.04
C LEU A 27 39.28 4.25 -15.85
N ARG A 28 39.95 4.37 -17.01
CA ARG A 28 39.80 5.52 -17.92
C ARG A 28 38.36 5.69 -18.39
N ASN A 29 37.71 4.61 -18.81
CA ASN A 29 36.32 4.63 -19.26
C ASN A 29 35.35 5.09 -18.15
N GLU A 30 35.56 4.64 -16.91
CA GLU A 30 34.75 5.04 -15.76
C GLU A 30 34.93 6.52 -15.40
N ILE A 31 36.12 7.07 -15.62
CA ILE A 31 36.40 8.48 -15.37
C ILE A 31 35.73 9.36 -16.43
N ILE A 32 35.76 8.92 -17.69
CA ILE A 32 35.15 9.62 -18.82
C ILE A 32 33.61 9.59 -18.72
N SER A 33 33.04 8.47 -18.28
CA SER A 33 31.59 8.30 -18.14
C SER A 33 31.26 7.61 -16.80
N PRO A 34 31.11 8.39 -15.70
CA PRO A 34 30.89 7.82 -14.37
C PRO A 34 29.51 7.17 -14.26
N SER A 35 29.47 5.86 -14.03
CA SER A 35 28.20 5.12 -13.90
C SER A 35 27.57 5.26 -12.51
N LEU A 36 28.39 5.50 -11.46
CA LEU A 36 28.01 5.39 -10.04
C LEU A 36 28.66 6.45 -9.13
N GLY A 37 29.01 7.63 -9.68
CA GLY A 37 29.74 8.67 -8.93
C GLY A 37 31.17 8.26 -8.53
N GLY A 38 31.93 9.18 -7.91
CA GLY A 38 33.37 9.02 -7.67
C GLY A 38 33.83 7.81 -6.85
N HIS A 39 32.91 7.06 -6.21
CA HIS A 39 33.20 5.82 -5.48
C HIS A 39 33.68 4.68 -6.39
N SER A 40 33.20 4.62 -7.64
CA SER A 40 33.60 3.60 -8.62
C SER A 40 35.09 3.73 -8.99
N ILE A 41 35.57 4.98 -9.13
CA ILE A 41 36.96 5.30 -9.44
C ILE A 41 37.90 4.88 -8.30
N ILE A 42 37.53 5.17 -7.05
CA ILE A 42 38.30 4.76 -5.86
C ILE A 42 38.44 3.24 -5.82
N PHE A 43 37.32 2.52 -5.98
CA PHE A 43 37.31 1.06 -5.97
C PHE A 43 38.20 0.45 -7.07
N LYS A 44 38.17 1.00 -8.29
CA LYS A 44 39.04 0.54 -9.39
C LYS A 44 40.52 0.83 -9.11
N LYS A 45 40.87 2.00 -8.56
CA LYS A 45 42.26 2.31 -8.14
C LYS A 45 42.76 1.34 -7.07
N ASP A 46 41.92 1.02 -6.08
CA ASP A 46 42.28 0.08 -5.02
C ASP A 46 42.42 -1.37 -5.53
N LYS A 47 41.56 -1.79 -6.48
CA LYS A 47 41.71 -3.05 -7.21
C LYS A 47 43.09 -3.16 -7.86
N MET A 48 43.51 -2.15 -8.63
CA MET A 48 44.80 -2.16 -9.32
C MET A 48 45.98 -2.23 -8.33
N LYS A 49 45.94 -1.43 -7.26
CA LYS A 49 46.97 -1.47 -6.19
C LYS A 49 47.09 -2.85 -5.53
N ARG A 50 45.97 -3.51 -5.25
CA ARG A 50 45.97 -4.85 -4.65
C ARG A 50 46.54 -5.90 -5.59
N LYS A 51 46.13 -5.90 -6.86
CA LYS A 51 46.69 -6.81 -7.87
C LYS A 51 48.20 -6.65 -8.01
N GLN A 52 48.70 -5.41 -7.99
CA GLN A 52 50.14 -5.14 -7.96
C GLN A 52 50.81 -5.73 -6.73
N GLN A 53 50.28 -5.46 -5.54
CA GLN A 53 50.82 -6.00 -4.29
C GLN A 53 50.85 -7.54 -4.26
N ILE A 54 49.85 -8.18 -4.86
CA ILE A 54 49.81 -9.64 -5.02
C ILE A 54 50.90 -10.11 -5.97
N SER A 55 51.04 -9.46 -7.13
CA SER A 55 52.09 -9.76 -8.12
C SER A 55 53.50 -9.59 -7.56
N ASP A 56 53.72 -8.56 -6.75
CA ASP A 56 55.00 -8.27 -6.10
C ASP A 56 55.27 -9.16 -4.87
N GLY A 57 54.33 -10.03 -4.48
CA GLY A 57 54.43 -10.85 -3.27
C GLY A 57 54.40 -10.06 -1.97
N CYS A 58 54.03 -8.77 -1.99
CA CYS A 58 54.01 -7.89 -0.82
C CYS A 58 52.59 -7.67 -0.24
N CYS A 59 51.59 -8.41 -0.73
CA CYS A 59 50.21 -8.35 -0.25
C CYS A 59 50.11 -8.65 1.25
N ARG A 60 49.53 -7.72 2.01
CA ARG A 60 49.31 -7.85 3.46
C ARG A 60 47.86 -8.19 3.82
N ASP A 61 47.02 -8.51 2.84
CA ASP A 61 45.64 -8.92 3.09
C ASP A 61 45.65 -10.26 3.84
N LYS A 62 45.14 -10.24 5.09
CA LYS A 62 45.19 -11.39 5.99
C LYS A 62 44.48 -12.61 5.40
N SER A 63 43.42 -12.40 4.64
CA SER A 63 42.66 -13.49 4.04
C SER A 63 43.38 -14.08 2.83
N PHE A 64 44.04 -13.24 2.02
CA PHE A 64 44.90 -13.71 0.93
C PHE A 64 46.06 -14.56 1.48
N LEU A 65 46.75 -14.07 2.52
CA LEU A 65 47.83 -14.82 3.17
C LEU A 65 47.35 -16.11 3.83
N ARG A 66 46.14 -16.11 4.43
CA ARG A 66 45.54 -17.34 4.98
C ARG A 66 45.32 -18.36 3.86
N LEU A 67 44.69 -17.97 2.75
CA LEU A 67 44.40 -18.85 1.60
C LEU A 67 45.66 -19.40 0.93
N GLN A 68 46.73 -18.61 0.87
CA GLN A 68 48.01 -19.05 0.31
C GLN A 68 48.62 -20.20 1.12
N ASN A 69 48.34 -20.26 2.43
CA ASN A 69 48.92 -21.22 3.36
C ASN A 69 48.00 -22.40 3.73
N LEU A 70 46.82 -22.56 3.10
CA LEU A 70 45.86 -23.66 3.37
C LEU A 70 46.29 -25.04 2.83
N ASN A 71 47.58 -25.35 2.80
CA ASN A 71 48.05 -26.58 2.18
C ASN A 71 47.60 -27.82 2.96
N GLY A 72 46.71 -28.62 2.36
CA GLY A 72 46.24 -29.90 2.91
C GLY A 72 45.15 -29.80 4.00
N GLU A 73 44.55 -28.63 4.23
CA GLU A 73 43.46 -28.47 5.20
C GLU A 73 42.09 -28.91 4.65
N PHE A 74 41.92 -28.92 3.33
CA PHE A 74 40.66 -29.24 2.64
C PHE A 74 40.90 -30.26 1.53
N THR A 75 39.98 -31.22 1.38
CA THR A 75 40.15 -32.39 0.51
C THR A 75 38.97 -32.64 -0.44
N TYR A 76 37.98 -31.75 -0.49
CA TYR A 76 36.83 -31.91 -1.39
C TYR A 76 37.21 -31.68 -2.87
N GLU A 77 36.48 -32.33 -3.79
CA GLU A 77 36.82 -32.51 -5.22
C GLU A 77 37.17 -31.21 -5.99
N ASP A 78 36.54 -30.08 -5.62
CA ASP A 78 36.71 -28.78 -6.29
C ASP A 78 37.51 -27.73 -5.49
N PHE A 79 38.22 -28.13 -4.44
CA PHE A 79 38.85 -27.19 -3.51
C PHE A 79 39.83 -26.21 -4.18
N GLU A 80 40.71 -26.69 -5.06
CA GLU A 80 41.70 -25.81 -5.70
C GLU A 80 41.03 -24.80 -6.66
N ALA A 81 39.98 -25.21 -7.37
CA ALA A 81 39.24 -24.30 -8.25
C ALA A 81 38.49 -23.22 -7.46
N ASP A 82 37.88 -23.61 -6.34
CA ASP A 82 37.22 -22.69 -5.40
C ASP A 82 38.22 -21.72 -4.77
N ARG A 83 39.39 -22.23 -4.33
CA ARG A 83 40.47 -21.44 -3.75
C ARG A 83 41.00 -20.41 -4.74
N GLU A 84 41.27 -20.81 -5.98
CA GLU A 84 41.70 -19.91 -7.05
C GLU A 84 40.65 -18.81 -7.30
N PHE A 85 39.37 -19.19 -7.33
CA PHE A 85 38.29 -18.23 -7.48
C PHE A 85 38.24 -17.19 -6.35
N VAL A 86 38.35 -17.62 -5.08
CA VAL A 86 38.36 -16.68 -3.93
C VAL A 86 39.60 -15.80 -3.96
N MET A 87 40.77 -16.33 -4.32
CA MET A 87 41.99 -15.55 -4.48
C MET A 87 41.81 -14.44 -5.52
N LYS A 88 41.21 -14.76 -6.68
CA LYS A 88 40.87 -13.77 -7.73
C LYS A 88 39.83 -12.75 -7.24
N LYS A 89 38.83 -13.19 -6.46
CA LYS A 89 37.80 -12.31 -5.87
C LYS A 89 38.42 -11.31 -4.88
N ILE A 90 39.36 -11.74 -4.04
CA ILE A 90 40.08 -10.88 -3.10
C ILE A 90 40.91 -9.84 -3.85
N ALA A 91 41.65 -10.25 -4.87
CA ALA A 91 42.41 -9.32 -5.72
C ALA A 91 41.52 -8.21 -6.31
N ASN A 92 40.32 -8.59 -6.76
CA ASN A 92 39.38 -7.68 -7.40
C ASN A 92 38.60 -6.78 -6.43
N THR A 93 38.22 -7.29 -5.25
CA THR A 93 37.23 -6.63 -4.39
C THR A 93 37.74 -6.28 -2.99
N GLY A 94 38.80 -6.93 -2.50
CA GLY A 94 39.29 -6.84 -1.12
C GLY A 94 38.44 -7.70 -0.21
N CYS A 95 39.09 -8.53 0.60
CA CYS A 95 38.39 -9.65 1.23
C CYS A 95 37.26 -9.23 2.18
N ARG A 96 36.22 -10.06 2.22
CA ARG A 96 35.26 -10.18 3.33
C ARG A 96 35.41 -11.58 3.91
N ASN A 97 35.53 -11.71 5.24
CA ASN A 97 35.72 -12.98 5.97
C ASN A 97 34.70 -14.11 5.66
N CYS A 98 33.64 -13.83 4.89
CA CYS A 98 32.58 -14.78 4.62
C CYS A 98 32.99 -15.94 3.70
N ASP A 99 33.96 -15.77 2.80
CA ASP A 99 34.24 -16.79 1.77
C ASP A 99 34.92 -18.06 2.33
N MET A 100 35.62 -17.95 3.47
CA MET A 100 36.24 -19.08 4.17
C MET A 100 35.24 -20.10 4.72
N ILE A 101 34.05 -19.62 5.14
CA ILE A 101 33.00 -20.48 5.71
C ILE A 101 32.51 -21.51 4.68
N VAL A 102 32.54 -21.19 3.38
CA VAL A 102 32.09 -22.13 2.35
C VAL A 102 33.01 -23.34 2.27
N PHE A 103 34.31 -23.16 2.45
CA PHE A 103 35.27 -24.26 2.42
C PHE A 103 35.04 -25.21 3.59
N GLU A 104 34.84 -24.65 4.79
CA GLU A 104 34.47 -25.41 6.00
C GLU A 104 33.17 -26.20 5.75
N LEU A 105 32.13 -25.56 5.21
CA LEU A 105 30.86 -26.22 4.93
C LEU A 105 30.96 -27.33 3.87
N LYS A 106 31.70 -27.09 2.78
CA LYS A 106 31.93 -28.10 1.74
C LYS A 106 32.74 -29.29 2.26
N GLN A 107 33.71 -29.03 3.13
CA GLN A 107 34.50 -30.08 3.77
C GLN A 107 33.65 -30.95 4.70
N HIS A 108 32.86 -30.32 5.57
CA HIS A 108 31.91 -31.05 6.40
C HIS A 108 30.97 -31.94 5.56
N LEU A 109 30.45 -31.42 4.44
CA LEU A 109 29.65 -32.23 3.51
C LEU A 109 30.43 -33.40 2.90
N HIS A 110 31.67 -33.15 2.47
CA HIS A 110 32.56 -34.19 1.94
C HIS A 110 32.83 -35.30 2.97
N ASP A 111 33.00 -34.92 4.24
CA ASP A 111 33.27 -35.83 5.35
C ASP A 111 32.00 -36.48 5.91
N GLY A 112 30.81 -36.11 5.39
CA GLY A 112 29.52 -36.55 5.91
C GLY A 112 29.17 -36.01 7.30
N ASP A 113 29.89 -34.99 7.76
CA ASP A 113 29.69 -34.35 9.05
C ASP A 113 28.62 -33.25 8.99
N SER A 114 27.63 -33.33 9.87
CA SER A 114 26.57 -32.32 10.02
C SER A 114 26.61 -31.56 11.34
N SER A 115 27.74 -31.62 12.05
CA SER A 115 27.98 -30.90 13.30
C SER A 115 27.81 -29.38 13.18
N HIS A 116 28.08 -28.82 11.99
CA HIS A 116 27.91 -27.39 11.75
C HIS A 116 26.42 -26.98 11.81
N PRO A 117 26.03 -25.97 12.61
CA PRO A 117 24.63 -25.58 12.80
C PRO A 117 23.84 -25.30 11.50
N LEU A 118 24.49 -24.67 10.51
CA LEU A 118 23.88 -24.41 9.20
C LEU A 118 23.65 -25.68 8.37
N LEU A 119 24.50 -26.69 8.51
CA LEU A 119 24.32 -27.97 7.81
C LEU A 119 23.19 -28.76 8.44
N LYS A 120 23.04 -28.71 9.78
CA LYS A 120 21.88 -29.27 10.46
C LYS A 120 20.57 -28.62 10.01
N GLU A 121 20.54 -27.29 9.90
CA GLU A 121 19.40 -26.55 9.33
C GLU A 121 19.11 -27.00 7.88
N TYR A 122 20.16 -27.10 7.05
CA TYR A 122 20.04 -27.50 5.65
C TYR A 122 19.57 -28.96 5.50
N GLN A 123 20.04 -29.90 6.32
CA GLN A 123 19.61 -31.30 6.26
C GLN A 123 18.13 -31.47 6.60
N ASN A 124 17.63 -30.75 7.61
CA ASN A 124 16.21 -30.74 7.93
C ASN A 124 15.38 -30.21 6.75
N TYR A 125 15.86 -29.16 6.09
CA TYR A 125 15.23 -28.58 4.90
C TYR A 125 15.25 -29.56 3.71
N VAL A 126 16.38 -30.23 3.47
CA VAL A 126 16.52 -31.24 2.41
C VAL A 126 15.56 -32.41 2.62
N SER A 127 15.52 -32.96 3.83
CA SER A 127 14.59 -34.05 4.18
C SER A 127 13.14 -33.66 3.89
N PHE A 128 12.76 -32.42 4.20
CA PHE A 128 11.42 -31.93 3.87
C PHE A 128 11.19 -31.83 2.36
N CYS A 129 12.13 -31.24 1.61
CA CYS A 129 11.97 -31.11 0.16
C CYS A 129 11.92 -32.47 -0.54
N ASP A 130 12.59 -33.50 0.00
CA ASP A 130 12.53 -34.87 -0.53
C ASP A 130 11.14 -35.51 -0.34
N ASP A 131 10.45 -35.16 0.74
CA ASP A 131 9.07 -35.57 0.99
C ASP A 131 8.03 -34.74 0.18
N ASN A 132 8.44 -33.62 -0.44
CA ASN A 132 7.55 -32.64 -1.08
C ASN A 132 8.10 -32.20 -2.47
N PRO A 133 7.75 -32.93 -3.55
CA PRO A 133 8.34 -32.75 -4.90
C PRO A 133 8.25 -31.35 -5.50
N GLU A 134 7.30 -30.53 -5.06
CA GLU A 134 7.13 -29.15 -5.51
C GLU A 134 8.26 -28.21 -5.07
N TRP A 135 9.08 -28.62 -4.09
CA TRP A 135 10.21 -27.84 -3.56
C TRP A 135 11.56 -28.20 -4.17
N VAL A 136 11.60 -29.04 -5.21
CA VAL A 136 12.86 -29.48 -5.83
C VAL A 136 13.69 -28.30 -6.36
N GLU A 137 13.04 -27.28 -6.92
CA GLU A 137 13.75 -26.12 -7.48
C GLU A 137 14.27 -25.17 -6.39
N ASP A 138 13.47 -24.93 -5.34
CA ASP A 138 13.91 -24.22 -4.14
C ASP A 138 15.06 -24.94 -3.43
N LYS A 139 15.04 -26.28 -3.41
CA LYS A 139 16.15 -27.10 -2.88
C LYS A 139 17.45 -26.81 -3.63
N LYS A 140 17.40 -26.81 -4.97
CA LYS A 140 18.57 -26.48 -5.80
C LYS A 140 19.05 -25.06 -5.58
N GLU A 141 18.14 -24.09 -5.48
CA GLU A 141 18.51 -22.69 -5.28
C GLU A 141 19.16 -22.46 -3.90
N VAL A 142 18.62 -23.06 -2.83
CA VAL A 142 19.24 -23.01 -1.49
C VAL A 142 20.60 -23.70 -1.50
N GLN A 143 20.73 -24.87 -2.14
CA GLN A 143 22.01 -25.57 -2.27
C GLN A 143 23.04 -24.73 -3.03
N LYS A 144 22.64 -24.09 -4.13
CA LYS A 144 23.48 -23.18 -4.90
C LYS A 144 23.90 -21.98 -4.05
N ILE A 145 22.97 -21.32 -3.36
CA ILE A 145 23.32 -20.17 -2.52
C ILE A 145 24.27 -20.57 -1.39
N LEU A 146 24.10 -21.77 -0.80
CA LEU A 146 24.85 -22.18 0.36
C LEU A 146 26.24 -22.75 0.03
N PHE A 147 26.40 -23.40 -1.11
CA PHE A 147 27.63 -24.12 -1.44
C PHE A 147 28.33 -23.59 -2.69
N ASP A 148 27.78 -22.59 -3.39
CA ASP A 148 28.49 -21.95 -4.49
C ASP A 148 29.34 -20.76 -4.00
N VAL A 149 30.66 -20.98 -3.99
CA VAL A 149 31.67 -19.97 -3.64
C VAL A 149 31.55 -18.71 -4.51
N LYS A 150 31.12 -18.85 -5.78
CA LYS A 150 30.92 -17.73 -6.71
C LYS A 150 29.78 -16.82 -6.28
N HIS A 151 28.81 -17.38 -5.58
CA HIS A 151 27.58 -16.70 -5.19
C HIS A 151 27.51 -16.40 -3.70
N TRP A 152 28.50 -16.79 -2.90
CA TRP A 152 28.47 -16.65 -1.45
C TRP A 152 28.74 -15.22 -0.94
N GLY A 153 27.92 -14.80 0.04
CA GLY A 153 28.00 -13.52 0.72
C GLY A 153 26.92 -13.37 1.80
N PHE A 154 27.14 -12.50 2.79
CA PHE A 154 26.27 -12.35 3.97
C PHE A 154 24.77 -12.20 3.62
N GLN A 155 24.44 -11.32 2.68
CA GLN A 155 23.05 -11.08 2.25
C GLN A 155 22.40 -12.29 1.59
N ARG A 156 23.20 -13.16 0.96
CA ARG A 156 22.71 -14.37 0.29
C ARG A 156 22.59 -15.54 1.25
N LYS A 157 23.49 -15.66 2.24
CA LYS A 157 23.32 -16.59 3.38
C LYS A 157 22.01 -16.33 4.12
N GLU A 158 21.71 -15.05 4.40
CA GLU A 158 20.43 -14.67 5.01
C GLU A 158 19.24 -14.94 4.08
N ARG A 159 19.41 -14.84 2.76
CA ARG A 159 18.38 -15.24 1.79
C ARG A 159 18.13 -16.76 1.80
N ALA A 160 19.18 -17.59 1.79
CA ALA A 160 19.03 -19.03 1.91
C ALA A 160 18.36 -19.42 3.23
N ARG A 161 18.75 -18.79 4.35
CA ARG A 161 18.06 -18.98 5.64
C ARG A 161 16.62 -18.55 5.62
N LYS A 162 16.29 -17.43 4.97
CA LYS A 162 14.89 -17.02 4.77
C LYS A 162 14.11 -18.05 3.97
N ASN A 163 14.67 -18.58 2.87
CA ASN A 163 14.02 -19.62 2.08
C ASN A 163 13.85 -20.91 2.87
N MET A 164 14.86 -21.34 3.64
CA MET A 164 14.75 -22.50 4.54
C MET A 164 13.69 -22.29 5.64
N ARG A 165 13.54 -21.04 6.14
CA ARG A 165 12.50 -20.67 7.13
C ARG A 165 11.11 -20.47 6.53
N LYS A 166 10.98 -20.21 5.22
CA LYS A 166 9.66 -20.16 4.55
C LYS A 166 8.92 -21.48 4.73
N ILE A 167 9.63 -22.60 4.68
CA ILE A 167 9.05 -23.93 4.92
C ILE A 167 8.44 -24.05 6.31
N ASP A 168 9.15 -23.60 7.34
CA ASP A 168 8.66 -23.66 8.74
C ASP A 168 7.48 -22.69 8.96
N TRP A 169 7.51 -21.54 8.30
CA TRP A 169 6.48 -20.52 8.34
C TRP A 169 5.19 -20.94 7.60
N ASP A 170 5.31 -21.52 6.39
CA ASP A 170 4.19 -22.04 5.61
C ASP A 170 3.58 -23.31 6.21
N ARG A 171 4.41 -24.18 6.82
CA ARG A 171 3.96 -25.35 7.59
C ARG A 171 3.15 -24.92 8.81
N SER A 172 3.63 -23.95 9.58
CA SER A 172 2.92 -23.44 10.77
C SER A 172 1.57 -22.83 10.39
N ARG A 173 1.51 -22.06 9.30
CA ARG A 173 0.29 -21.38 8.84
C ARG A 173 -0.76 -22.34 8.29
N THR A 174 -0.34 -23.32 7.49
CA THR A 174 -1.24 -24.33 6.91
C THR A 174 -1.72 -25.32 7.97
N GLU A 175 -0.86 -25.76 8.88
CA GLU A 175 -1.27 -26.62 10.01
C GLU A 175 -2.19 -25.87 10.98
N LYS A 176 -1.91 -24.60 11.29
CA LYS A 176 -2.82 -23.74 12.06
C LYS A 176 -4.18 -23.63 11.37
N ALA A 177 -4.21 -23.45 10.05
CA ALA A 177 -5.46 -23.40 9.28
C ALA A 177 -6.23 -24.72 9.33
N LYS A 178 -5.56 -25.86 9.10
CA LYS A 178 -6.18 -27.20 9.21
C LYS A 178 -6.71 -27.47 10.61
N LEU A 179 -5.92 -27.18 11.65
CA LEU A 179 -6.34 -27.33 13.05
C LEU A 179 -7.59 -26.50 13.35
N LEU A 180 -7.59 -25.23 12.96
CA LEU A 180 -8.74 -24.35 13.20
C LEU A 180 -9.98 -24.79 12.43
N LEU A 181 -9.84 -25.10 11.14
CA LEU A 181 -10.95 -25.57 10.29
C LEU A 181 -11.51 -26.94 10.73
N ASN A 182 -10.70 -27.78 11.37
CA ASN A 182 -11.15 -29.04 11.94
C ASN A 182 -11.70 -28.90 13.37
N SER A 183 -11.26 -27.87 14.12
CA SER A 183 -11.69 -27.62 15.51
C SER A 183 -12.99 -26.82 15.60
N GLU A 184 -13.16 -25.83 14.72
CA GLU A 184 -14.40 -25.08 14.56
C GLU A 184 -15.33 -25.98 13.74
N ARG A 185 -16.34 -26.58 14.39
CA ARG A 185 -17.27 -27.52 13.76
C ARG A 185 -18.21 -26.79 12.79
N PHE A 186 -17.70 -26.41 11.62
CA PHE A 186 -18.52 -25.92 10.52
C PHE A 186 -19.18 -27.09 9.79
N ASN A 187 -20.46 -27.00 9.47
CA ASN A 187 -21.24 -28.08 8.86
C ASN A 187 -22.27 -27.58 7.82
N TYR A 188 -22.22 -26.30 7.44
CA TYR A 188 -23.11 -25.76 6.44
C TYR A 188 -22.87 -26.40 5.05
N PRO A 189 -23.89 -26.54 4.20
CA PRO A 189 -23.75 -27.06 2.84
C PRO A 189 -22.71 -26.26 2.04
N GLY A 190 -21.67 -26.94 1.56
CA GLY A 190 -20.56 -26.33 0.82
C GLY A 190 -19.31 -26.03 1.64
N PHE A 191 -19.30 -26.30 2.95
CA PHE A 191 -18.13 -26.06 3.81
C PHE A 191 -16.87 -26.80 3.33
N GLU A 192 -16.96 -28.07 2.93
CA GLU A 192 -15.77 -28.82 2.47
C GLU A 192 -15.12 -28.17 1.22
N ASN A 193 -15.93 -27.61 0.32
CA ASN A 193 -15.42 -26.87 -0.84
C ASN A 193 -14.74 -25.56 -0.41
N ASP A 194 -15.33 -24.82 0.53
CA ASP A 194 -14.69 -23.61 1.08
C ASP A 194 -13.37 -23.95 1.80
N LYS A 195 -13.35 -25.05 2.56
CA LYS A 195 -12.18 -25.54 3.29
C LYS A 195 -11.02 -25.84 2.34
N GLU A 196 -11.27 -26.59 1.27
CA GLU A 196 -10.27 -26.88 0.25
C GLU A 196 -9.75 -25.60 -0.41
N GLN A 197 -10.66 -24.70 -0.81
CA GLN A 197 -10.28 -23.43 -1.44
C GLN A 197 -9.44 -22.53 -0.51
N ILE A 198 -9.81 -22.43 0.77
CA ILE A 198 -9.07 -21.62 1.76
C ILE A 198 -7.66 -22.19 1.95
N LEU A 199 -7.51 -23.51 2.02
CA LEU A 199 -6.20 -24.14 2.15
C LEU A 199 -5.33 -23.88 0.91
N GLU A 200 -5.88 -24.00 -0.29
CA GLU A 200 -5.18 -23.69 -1.55
C GLU A 200 -4.77 -22.21 -1.63
N GLU A 201 -5.64 -21.30 -1.19
CA GLU A 201 -5.36 -19.87 -1.18
C GLU A 201 -4.28 -19.48 -0.16
N ILE A 202 -4.26 -20.12 1.01
CA ILE A 202 -3.20 -19.91 2.01
C ILE A 202 -1.86 -20.43 1.49
N LEU A 203 -1.85 -21.58 0.82
CA LEU A 203 -0.64 -22.15 0.21
C LEU A 203 -0.10 -21.28 -0.93
N SER A 204 -0.97 -20.69 -1.74
CA SER A 204 -0.58 -19.89 -2.92
C SER A 204 -0.19 -18.44 -2.62
N SER A 205 -0.37 -17.91 -1.40
CA SER A 205 -0.09 -16.50 -1.09
C SER A 205 0.49 -16.28 0.30
N GLU A 206 1.65 -15.61 0.38
CA GLU A 206 2.34 -15.23 1.62
C GLU A 206 1.57 -14.22 2.49
N HIS A 207 0.47 -13.62 1.99
CA HIS A 207 -0.28 -12.59 2.72
C HIS A 207 -1.62 -13.08 3.26
N LYS A 208 -2.06 -14.29 2.88
CA LYS A 208 -3.35 -14.85 3.27
C LYS A 208 -3.19 -15.73 4.52
N ASN A 209 -4.12 -15.62 5.47
CA ASN A 209 -4.11 -16.40 6.70
C ASN A 209 -5.54 -16.79 7.06
N ILE A 210 -5.72 -17.88 7.79
CA ILE A 210 -7.03 -18.40 8.20
C ILE A 210 -7.88 -17.37 8.93
N ASP A 211 -7.25 -16.48 9.71
CA ASP A 211 -7.92 -15.40 10.44
C ASP A 211 -8.77 -14.49 9.54
N TRP A 212 -8.45 -14.41 8.24
CA TRP A 212 -9.18 -13.59 7.26
C TRP A 212 -10.48 -14.27 6.77
N TYR A 213 -10.53 -15.59 6.84
CA TYR A 213 -11.66 -16.39 6.36
C TYR A 213 -12.62 -16.78 7.49
N LEU A 214 -12.15 -16.82 8.74
CA LEU A 214 -12.98 -17.16 9.90
C LEU A 214 -14.27 -16.33 10.03
N PRO A 215 -14.29 -14.99 9.81
CA PRO A 215 -15.53 -14.23 9.87
C PRO A 215 -16.59 -14.72 8.87
N MET A 216 -16.18 -14.98 7.63
CA MET A 216 -17.06 -15.51 6.58
C MET A 216 -17.62 -16.89 6.96
N LEU A 217 -16.77 -17.80 7.44
CA LEU A 217 -17.18 -19.14 7.86
C LEU A 217 -18.20 -19.07 9.00
N LYS A 218 -17.97 -18.19 9.98
CA LYS A 218 -18.89 -17.96 11.11
C LYS A 218 -20.23 -17.39 10.67
N ILE A 219 -20.23 -16.48 9.70
CA ILE A 219 -21.46 -15.95 9.11
C ILE A 219 -22.26 -17.08 8.43
N ARG A 220 -21.62 -17.83 7.53
CA ARG A 220 -22.28 -18.93 6.80
C ARG A 220 -22.81 -20.01 7.74
N GLN A 221 -22.05 -20.37 8.76
CA GLN A 221 -22.48 -21.29 9.81
C GLN A 221 -23.66 -20.75 10.61
N GLY A 222 -23.62 -19.48 11.04
CA GLY A 222 -24.73 -18.85 11.74
C GLY A 222 -26.02 -18.90 10.93
N PHE A 223 -25.96 -18.57 9.63
CA PHE A 223 -27.13 -18.70 8.75
C PHE A 223 -27.65 -20.13 8.64
N HIS A 224 -26.77 -21.11 8.55
CA HIS A 224 -27.14 -22.53 8.52
C HIS A 224 -27.83 -22.97 9.82
N ASP A 225 -27.33 -22.52 10.96
CA ASP A 225 -27.87 -22.84 12.27
C ASP A 225 -29.13 -22.02 12.61
N GLY A 226 -29.59 -21.15 11.70
CA GLY A 226 -30.73 -20.25 11.91
C GLY A 226 -30.41 -19.08 12.85
N ASP A 227 -29.13 -18.86 13.16
CA ASP A 227 -28.65 -17.75 13.96
C ASP A 227 -28.61 -16.46 13.12
N GLU A 228 -29.65 -15.63 13.31
CA GLU A 228 -29.73 -14.27 12.75
C GLU A 228 -29.03 -13.22 13.64
N SER A 229 -28.19 -13.62 14.62
CA SER A 229 -27.50 -12.71 15.55
C SER A 229 -26.48 -11.79 14.88
N HIS A 230 -26.11 -12.06 13.61
CA HIS A 230 -25.19 -11.21 12.86
C HIS A 230 -25.62 -9.73 12.93
N PRO A 231 -24.72 -8.79 13.29
CA PRO A 231 -25.08 -7.40 13.57
C PRO A 231 -25.91 -6.73 12.47
N ILE A 232 -25.61 -7.01 11.19
CA ILE A 232 -26.34 -6.46 10.03
C ILE A 232 -27.78 -7.02 9.94
N LEU A 233 -27.98 -8.32 10.20
CA LEU A 233 -29.30 -8.96 10.12
C LEU A 233 -30.15 -8.63 11.34
N SER A 234 -29.54 -8.63 12.52
CA SER A 234 -30.17 -8.16 13.76
C SER A 234 -30.62 -6.70 13.60
N ALA A 235 -29.76 -5.82 13.08
CA ALA A 235 -30.15 -4.45 12.75
C ALA A 235 -31.29 -4.40 11.73
N PHE A 236 -31.28 -5.30 10.73
CA PHE A 236 -32.36 -5.35 9.75
C PHE A 236 -33.71 -5.70 10.38
N LYS A 237 -33.73 -6.72 11.26
CA LYS A 237 -34.91 -7.18 11.99
C LYS A 237 -35.44 -6.11 12.95
N ASN A 238 -34.54 -5.42 13.64
CA ASN A 238 -34.88 -4.38 14.62
C ASN A 238 -35.48 -3.12 13.97
N ASN A 239 -35.15 -2.81 12.72
CA ASN A 239 -35.63 -1.61 12.03
C ASN A 239 -37.06 -1.72 11.45
N LYS A 240 -37.71 -2.91 11.49
CA LYS A 240 -39.11 -3.13 11.05
C LYS A 240 -39.48 -2.39 9.76
N PHE A 241 -38.78 -2.69 8.67
CA PHE A 241 -38.94 -2.00 7.39
C PHE A 241 -40.35 -2.16 6.79
N THR A 242 -40.90 -1.07 6.25
CA THR A 242 -42.22 -1.01 5.60
C THR A 242 -42.21 -0.26 4.27
N TYR A 243 -41.07 0.32 3.85
CA TYR A 243 -40.97 1.06 2.58
C TYR A 243 -41.10 0.14 1.34
N ARG A 244 -41.72 0.60 0.25
CA ARG A 244 -41.89 -0.22 -0.97
C ARG A 244 -40.53 -0.73 -1.49
N GLY A 245 -40.41 -2.04 -1.71
CA GLY A 245 -39.16 -2.68 -2.16
C GLY A 245 -38.23 -3.17 -1.03
N TRP A 246 -38.66 -3.08 0.23
CA TRP A 246 -37.82 -3.48 1.37
C TRP A 246 -37.47 -4.97 1.38
N LYS A 247 -38.37 -5.85 0.93
CA LYS A 247 -38.14 -7.30 0.89
C LYS A 247 -37.04 -7.66 -0.11
N GLU A 248 -37.04 -7.04 -1.28
CA GLU A 248 -36.01 -7.22 -2.30
C GLU A 248 -34.64 -6.70 -1.83
N ASP A 249 -34.60 -5.55 -1.17
CA ASP A 249 -33.36 -5.02 -0.57
C ASP A 249 -32.83 -5.97 0.53
N THR A 250 -33.73 -6.54 1.35
CA THR A 250 -33.38 -7.57 2.34
C THR A 250 -32.72 -8.77 1.68
N SER A 251 -33.35 -9.28 0.62
CA SER A 251 -32.87 -10.44 -0.13
C SER A 251 -31.48 -10.16 -0.70
N LYS A 252 -31.28 -8.99 -1.32
CA LYS A 252 -29.98 -8.60 -1.89
C LYS A 252 -28.87 -8.52 -0.85
N ILE A 253 -29.16 -8.08 0.37
CA ILE A 253 -28.18 -8.03 1.48
C ILE A 253 -27.86 -9.46 1.93
N LYS A 254 -28.88 -10.32 2.12
CA LYS A 254 -28.68 -11.74 2.46
C LYS A 254 -27.86 -12.46 1.38
N ASP A 255 -28.22 -12.28 0.11
CA ASP A 255 -27.50 -12.84 -1.04
C ASP A 255 -26.08 -12.30 -1.15
N LYS A 256 -25.80 -11.09 -0.67
CA LYS A 256 -24.44 -10.52 -0.68
C LYS A 256 -23.57 -11.10 0.42
N LEU A 257 -24.13 -11.32 1.61
CA LEU A 257 -23.47 -12.00 2.74
C LEU A 257 -23.26 -13.50 2.47
N LEU A 258 -24.15 -14.11 1.68
CA LEU A 258 -24.13 -15.54 1.36
C LEU A 258 -23.54 -15.88 -0.02
N ARG A 259 -23.12 -14.87 -0.81
CA ARG A 259 -22.73 -15.10 -2.21
C ARG A 259 -21.56 -16.07 -2.33
N ASP A 260 -21.63 -16.94 -3.33
CA ASP A 260 -20.58 -17.91 -3.65
C ASP A 260 -19.32 -17.18 -4.19
N HIS A 261 -18.16 -17.43 -3.58
CA HIS A 261 -16.96 -16.58 -3.73
C HIS A 261 -15.97 -17.05 -4.81
N LYS A 262 -16.39 -17.95 -5.70
CA LYS A 262 -15.53 -18.61 -6.70
C LYS A 262 -14.70 -17.67 -7.60
N ASN A 263 -14.99 -16.36 -7.65
CA ASN A 263 -14.29 -15.39 -8.51
C ASN A 263 -14.02 -14.01 -7.85
N LEU A 264 -14.05 -13.89 -6.52
CA LEU A 264 -13.86 -12.60 -5.84
C LEU A 264 -12.46 -12.50 -5.23
N SER A 265 -11.71 -11.46 -5.60
CA SER A 265 -10.41 -11.16 -4.97
C SER A 265 -10.57 -10.91 -3.46
N VAL A 266 -9.53 -11.18 -2.67
CA VAL A 266 -9.55 -11.03 -1.20
C VAL A 266 -9.83 -9.60 -0.71
N HIS A 267 -9.47 -8.58 -1.51
CA HIS A 267 -9.89 -7.20 -1.24
C HIS A 267 -11.42 -7.06 -1.27
N CYS A 268 -12.13 -7.85 -2.08
CA CYS A 268 -13.59 -7.83 -2.16
C CYS A 268 -14.30 -8.50 -0.98
N MET A 269 -13.65 -9.37 -0.19
CA MET A 269 -14.28 -10.08 0.95
C MET A 269 -14.44 -9.19 2.18
N MET A 270 -13.39 -8.43 2.54
CA MET A 270 -13.47 -7.38 3.56
C MET A 270 -14.44 -6.25 3.14
N ASN A 271 -14.66 -6.11 1.83
CA ASN A 271 -15.71 -5.27 1.28
C ASN A 271 -17.12 -5.88 1.40
N VAL A 272 -17.33 -7.18 1.65
CA VAL A 272 -18.69 -7.76 1.72
C VAL A 272 -19.45 -7.23 2.93
N GLU A 273 -18.85 -7.24 4.11
CA GLU A 273 -19.45 -6.64 5.32
C GLU A 273 -19.64 -5.13 5.13
N ILE A 274 -18.61 -4.41 4.70
CA ILE A 274 -18.68 -2.95 4.44
C ILE A 274 -19.78 -2.61 3.41
N VAL A 275 -19.93 -3.41 2.35
CA VAL A 275 -20.95 -3.22 1.33
C VAL A 275 -22.33 -3.57 1.90
N ALA A 276 -22.46 -4.65 2.67
CA ALA A 276 -23.71 -5.02 3.34
C ALA A 276 -24.15 -3.93 4.35
N GLU A 277 -23.21 -3.35 5.11
CA GLU A 277 -23.45 -2.22 6.02
C GLU A 277 -23.92 -0.97 5.27
N ARG A 278 -23.29 -0.66 4.13
CA ARG A 278 -23.73 0.46 3.26
C ARG A 278 -25.13 0.22 2.72
N MET A 279 -25.46 -1.00 2.32
CA MET A 279 -26.80 -1.37 1.85
C MET A 279 -27.84 -1.25 2.97
N LEU A 280 -27.54 -1.73 4.18
CA LEU A 280 -28.38 -1.55 5.37
C LEU A 280 -28.59 -0.07 5.69
N THR A 281 -27.54 0.74 5.64
CA THR A 281 -27.62 2.19 5.85
C THR A 281 -28.55 2.85 4.83
N GLY A 282 -28.50 2.40 3.57
CA GLY A 282 -29.44 2.79 2.52
C GLY A 282 -30.89 2.42 2.86
N SER A 283 -31.15 1.20 3.31
CA SER A 283 -32.48 0.75 3.76
C SER A 283 -33.00 1.56 4.95
N ILE A 284 -32.16 1.86 5.95
CA ILE A 284 -32.50 2.73 7.09
C ILE A 284 -32.89 4.13 6.59
N ARG A 285 -32.16 4.67 5.60
CA ARG A 285 -32.48 5.97 4.99
C ARG A 285 -33.84 5.92 4.28
N LYS A 286 -34.11 4.88 3.48
CA LYS A 286 -35.40 4.68 2.80
C LYS A 286 -36.55 4.55 3.81
N GLN A 287 -36.34 3.88 4.94
CA GLN A 287 -37.34 3.78 6.01
C GLN A 287 -37.59 5.11 6.71
N ARG A 288 -36.54 5.89 7.00
CA ARG A 288 -36.69 7.24 7.57
C ARG A 288 -37.47 8.15 6.63
N ILE A 289 -37.25 8.02 5.32
CA ILE A 289 -38.00 8.73 4.28
C ILE A 289 -39.46 8.26 4.27
N HIS A 290 -39.70 6.94 4.30
CA HIS A 290 -41.06 6.38 4.31
C HIS A 290 -41.85 6.71 5.60
N ASN A 291 -41.19 6.77 6.76
CA ASN A 291 -41.80 7.13 8.04
C ASN A 291 -42.11 8.63 8.15
N LYS A 292 -41.38 9.48 7.44
CA LYS A 292 -41.72 10.90 7.27
C LYS A 292 -42.79 10.98 6.18
N LYS A 293 -44.05 10.81 6.59
CA LYS A 293 -45.23 10.98 5.73
C LYS A 293 -45.06 12.21 4.82
N ASP A 294 -45.16 11.93 3.53
CA ASP A 294 -45.30 12.84 2.40
C ASP A 294 -44.32 14.03 2.31
N LEU A 295 -43.40 13.96 1.35
CA LEU A 295 -42.69 15.13 0.83
C LEU A 295 -43.67 16.25 0.41
N CYS A 296 -44.93 15.90 0.08
CA CYS A 296 -46.02 16.82 -0.20
C CYS A 296 -46.47 17.65 1.01
N LEU A 297 -46.31 17.18 2.25
CA LEU A 297 -46.63 17.97 3.46
C LEU A 297 -45.53 18.98 3.82
N LEU A 298 -44.33 18.86 3.22
CA LEU A 298 -43.23 19.83 3.38
C LEU A 298 -43.29 20.98 2.37
N LEU A 299 -44.13 20.84 1.34
CA LEU A 299 -44.31 21.79 0.25
C LEU A 299 -45.74 22.32 0.31
N ASP A 300 -46.07 22.96 1.43
CA ASP A 300 -47.35 23.65 1.60
C ASP A 300 -47.42 24.80 0.59
N ASP A 301 -48.50 24.85 -0.20
CA ASP A 301 -48.68 25.88 -1.23
C ASP A 301 -48.78 27.29 -0.62
N ASP A 302 -49.08 27.38 0.68
CA ASP A 302 -49.14 28.63 1.44
C ASP A 302 -47.77 29.14 1.92
N VAL A 303 -46.69 28.35 1.78
CA VAL A 303 -45.33 28.69 2.27
C VAL A 303 -44.39 29.12 1.13
N PHE A 304 -44.69 28.71 -0.10
CA PHE A 304 -43.86 28.91 -1.29
C PHE A 304 -44.65 29.59 -2.40
N ASP A 305 -44.28 30.83 -2.72
CA ASP A 305 -45.03 31.72 -3.60
C ASP A 305 -44.18 32.33 -4.72
N TYR A 306 -42.93 31.88 -4.87
CA TYR A 306 -42.04 32.37 -5.93
C TYR A 306 -42.48 31.89 -7.33
N GLU A 307 -42.25 32.74 -8.33
CA GLU A 307 -42.54 32.42 -9.74
C GLU A 307 -41.76 31.17 -10.20
N GLY A 308 -42.49 30.14 -10.65
CA GLY A 308 -41.93 28.84 -11.07
C GLY A 308 -41.85 27.78 -9.97
N PHE A 309 -42.43 28.02 -8.78
CA PHE A 309 -42.49 27.02 -7.70
C PHE A 309 -43.20 25.72 -8.11
N GLU A 310 -44.34 25.81 -8.79
CA GLU A 310 -45.14 24.63 -9.15
C GLU A 310 -44.38 23.69 -10.10
N GLU A 311 -43.60 24.22 -11.04
CA GLU A 311 -42.73 23.43 -11.91
C GLU A 311 -41.58 22.76 -11.13
N ASP A 312 -40.97 23.49 -10.19
CA ASP A 312 -39.92 22.94 -9.34
C ASP A 312 -40.45 21.85 -8.40
N LYS A 313 -41.67 22.00 -7.88
CA LYS A 313 -42.40 21.02 -7.06
C LYS A 313 -42.67 19.75 -7.86
N GLN A 314 -43.18 19.88 -9.08
CA GLN A 314 -43.43 18.75 -9.97
C GLN A 314 -42.15 18.00 -10.35
N GLN A 315 -41.06 18.72 -10.66
CA GLN A 315 -39.75 18.11 -10.94
C GLN A 315 -39.17 17.38 -9.72
N LEU A 316 -39.25 17.99 -8.53
CA LEU A 316 -38.80 17.38 -7.28
C LEU A 316 -39.59 16.10 -6.98
N LEU A 317 -40.92 16.13 -7.15
CA LEU A 317 -41.79 14.98 -6.92
C LEU A 317 -41.53 13.88 -7.96
N HIS A 318 -41.27 14.23 -9.22
CA HIS A 318 -40.85 13.30 -10.26
C HIS A 318 -39.53 12.62 -9.90
N TRP A 319 -38.49 13.37 -9.52
CA TRP A 319 -37.21 12.78 -9.12
C TRP A 319 -37.32 11.92 -7.86
N TYR A 320 -38.15 12.34 -6.91
CA TYR A 320 -38.43 11.60 -5.69
C TYR A 320 -39.14 10.27 -5.97
N THR A 321 -40.17 10.27 -6.83
CA THR A 321 -40.89 9.05 -7.21
C THR A 321 -40.03 8.07 -8.01
N GLN A 322 -39.01 8.58 -8.72
CA GLN A 322 -37.99 7.78 -9.42
C GLN A 322 -36.80 7.34 -8.53
N GLY A 323 -36.78 7.72 -7.25
CA GLY A 323 -35.79 7.26 -6.27
C GLY A 323 -34.43 7.98 -6.30
N TYR A 324 -34.35 9.14 -6.95
CA TYR A 324 -33.15 9.98 -6.97
C TYR A 324 -32.97 10.77 -5.65
N GLU A 325 -31.72 11.15 -5.33
CA GLU A 325 -31.44 12.02 -4.17
C GLU A 325 -31.89 13.46 -4.47
N VAL A 326 -32.87 13.97 -3.73
CA VAL A 326 -33.51 15.28 -3.99
C VAL A 326 -33.00 16.43 -3.10
N LYS A 327 -31.91 16.21 -2.34
CA LYS A 327 -31.40 17.20 -1.37
C LYS A 327 -31.01 18.53 -2.03
N ASP A 328 -30.40 18.47 -3.20
CA ASP A 328 -29.93 19.67 -3.92
C ASP A 328 -31.09 20.47 -4.52
N LYS A 329 -32.09 19.77 -5.07
CA LYS A 329 -33.32 20.41 -5.59
C LYS A 329 -34.14 21.03 -4.46
N MET A 330 -34.27 20.35 -3.31
CA MET A 330 -34.91 20.93 -2.12
C MET A 330 -34.18 22.18 -1.62
N SER A 331 -32.84 22.15 -1.61
CA SER A 331 -32.02 23.32 -1.24
C SER A 331 -32.19 24.47 -2.24
N SER A 332 -32.39 24.17 -3.52
CA SER A 332 -32.68 25.15 -4.56
C SER A 332 -34.05 25.83 -4.34
N ILE A 333 -35.10 25.06 -4.05
CA ILE A 333 -36.46 25.58 -3.79
C ILE A 333 -36.44 26.54 -2.59
N LEU A 334 -35.82 26.12 -1.48
CA LEU A 334 -35.67 26.95 -0.29
C LEU A 334 -34.90 28.26 -0.57
N ARG A 335 -33.90 28.21 -1.45
CA ARG A 335 -33.13 29.39 -1.84
C ARG A 335 -33.94 30.34 -2.71
N LYS A 336 -34.73 29.84 -3.66
CA LYS A 336 -35.63 30.66 -4.49
C LYS A 336 -36.70 31.35 -3.64
N GLN A 337 -37.26 30.66 -2.65
CA GLN A 337 -38.21 31.26 -1.71
C GLN A 337 -37.57 32.34 -0.83
N LYS A 338 -36.30 32.17 -0.42
CA LYS A 338 -35.56 33.21 0.32
C LYS A 338 -35.24 34.44 -0.54
N LEU A 339 -34.97 34.24 -1.83
CA LEU A 339 -34.77 35.32 -2.80
C LEU A 339 -36.09 36.08 -3.06
N HIS A 340 -37.19 35.35 -3.24
CA HIS A 340 -38.53 35.92 -3.40
C HIS A 340 -38.93 36.78 -2.18
N ASN A 341 -38.68 36.28 -0.98
CA ASN A 341 -38.92 37.01 0.27
C ASN A 341 -37.91 38.13 0.56
N GLY A 342 -37.00 38.45 -0.37
CA GLY A 342 -36.01 39.53 -0.22
C GLY A 342 -34.98 39.32 0.90
N LYS A 343 -34.85 38.11 1.45
CA LYS A 343 -33.99 37.79 2.62
C LYS A 343 -32.58 37.33 2.26
N TYR A 344 -32.25 37.18 0.98
CA TYR A 344 -30.94 36.70 0.53
C TYR A 344 -30.55 37.40 -0.76
N SER A 345 -29.43 38.11 -0.79
CA SER A 345 -28.80 38.55 -2.03
C SER A 345 -27.63 37.61 -2.34
N HIS A 346 -27.58 37.05 -3.54
CA HIS A 346 -26.46 36.21 -3.93
C HIS A 346 -25.39 37.10 -4.57
N PRO A 347 -24.09 36.94 -4.27
CA PRO A 347 -23.04 37.83 -4.79
C PRO A 347 -23.03 37.95 -6.33
N VAL A 348 -23.45 36.90 -7.03
CA VAL A 348 -23.60 36.91 -8.50
C VAL A 348 -24.83 37.71 -8.96
N ILE A 349 -25.94 37.67 -8.20
CA ILE A 349 -27.14 38.45 -8.51
C ILE A 349 -26.87 39.94 -8.22
N ASP A 350 -26.16 40.25 -7.14
CA ASP A 350 -25.72 41.62 -6.84
C ASP A 350 -24.75 42.15 -7.89
N ALA A 351 -23.81 41.32 -8.35
CA ALA A 351 -22.92 41.68 -9.45
C ALA A 351 -23.69 41.89 -10.77
N VAL A 352 -24.72 41.08 -11.05
CA VAL A 352 -25.57 41.25 -12.25
C VAL A 352 -26.46 42.48 -12.15
N ASN A 353 -27.02 42.79 -10.98
CA ASN A 353 -27.83 43.98 -10.77
C ASN A 353 -26.98 45.26 -10.83
N GLN A 354 -25.74 45.21 -10.32
CA GLN A 354 -24.75 46.30 -10.47
C GLN A 354 -24.34 46.53 -11.92
N LEU A 355 -24.33 45.49 -12.76
CA LEU A 355 -24.07 45.63 -14.20
C LEU A 355 -25.28 46.19 -14.97
N ASN A 356 -26.50 46.05 -14.44
CA ASN A 356 -27.74 46.41 -15.13
C ASN A 356 -28.32 47.78 -14.75
N GLY A 357 -27.71 48.53 -13.82
CA GLY A 357 -27.98 49.96 -13.64
C GLY A 357 -29.45 50.33 -13.37
N ILE A 358 -30.16 49.56 -12.53
CA ILE A 358 -31.49 49.94 -12.06
C ILE A 358 -31.35 50.39 -10.60
N ASP A 359 -31.23 51.70 -10.40
CA ASP A 359 -31.42 52.34 -9.10
C ASP A 359 -32.93 52.52 -8.87
N GLU A 360 -33.45 51.98 -7.76
CA GLU A 360 -34.43 52.74 -6.98
C GLU A 360 -34.41 52.34 -5.50
N GLN A 361 -34.27 53.39 -4.70
CA GLN A 361 -34.08 53.43 -3.26
C GLN A 361 -35.31 52.94 -2.50
N THR A 362 -35.17 51.94 -1.63
CA THR A 362 -35.78 51.80 -0.29
C THR A 362 -35.48 50.37 0.19
N THR A 363 -35.07 50.04 1.42
CA THR A 363 -35.25 50.64 2.72
C THR A 363 -34.27 49.96 3.69
N ARG A 364 -33.64 50.76 4.54
CA ARG A 364 -33.49 50.59 5.99
C ARG A 364 -32.72 49.38 6.52
N ASN A 365 -31.50 49.73 6.95
CA ASN A 365 -31.03 49.70 8.33
C ASN A 365 -30.94 48.37 9.08
N SER A 366 -29.70 48.14 9.53
CA SER A 366 -29.26 47.47 10.76
C SER A 366 -29.63 46.00 10.91
N THR A 367 -28.61 45.14 10.92
CA THR A 367 -28.05 44.61 12.18
C THR A 367 -26.80 43.78 11.91
N GLU A 368 -25.90 43.83 12.88
CA GLU A 368 -24.65 43.09 13.00
C GLU A 368 -24.84 41.56 13.07
N ASP A 369 -23.78 40.86 12.64
CA ASP A 369 -23.22 39.59 13.14
C ASP A 369 -23.75 38.20 12.69
N ASP A 370 -22.93 37.58 11.85
CA ASP A 370 -22.47 36.17 11.68
C ASP A 370 -23.38 34.92 11.76
N GLY A 371 -23.20 33.99 10.80
CA GLY A 371 -23.77 32.63 10.92
C GLY A 371 -23.62 31.62 9.77
N HIS A 372 -22.37 31.24 9.44
CA HIS A 372 -21.88 30.17 8.55
C HIS A 372 -22.62 28.82 8.41
N SER A 373 -22.39 28.14 7.28
CA SER A 373 -22.08 26.69 7.23
C SER A 373 -20.80 26.47 6.39
N SER A 374 -19.60 26.28 6.92
CA SER A 374 -19.05 26.15 8.27
C SER A 374 -17.71 26.91 8.29
N SER A 375 -17.41 27.71 9.32
CA SER A 375 -16.19 28.55 9.35
C SER A 375 -14.90 27.77 9.58
N VAL A 376 -15.01 26.45 9.81
CA VAL A 376 -13.92 25.59 10.26
C VAL A 376 -13.31 24.76 9.13
N CYS A 377 -12.02 24.49 9.23
CA CYS A 377 -11.20 23.75 8.28
C CYS A 377 -11.75 22.35 8.03
N ILE A 378 -11.85 21.92 6.77
CA ILE A 378 -12.43 20.61 6.40
C ILE A 378 -11.55 19.41 6.80
N ILE A 379 -10.28 19.66 7.14
CA ILE A 379 -9.31 18.61 7.51
C ILE A 379 -9.36 18.34 9.00
N CYS A 380 -9.14 19.37 9.83
CA CYS A 380 -9.18 19.19 11.28
C CYS A 380 -10.57 19.34 11.89
N LEU A 381 -11.51 19.98 11.18
CA LEU A 381 -12.86 20.33 11.66
C LEU A 381 -12.86 21.13 12.98
N GLN A 382 -11.74 21.76 13.34
CA GLN A 382 -11.51 22.42 14.63
C GLN A 382 -11.22 23.92 14.51
N HIS A 383 -10.36 24.31 13.57
CA HIS A 383 -9.83 25.68 13.48
C HIS A 383 -10.46 26.47 12.33
N PRO A 384 -10.59 27.80 12.45
CA PRO A 384 -11.16 28.63 11.39
C PRO A 384 -10.35 28.56 10.10
N ARG A 385 -11.05 28.65 8.98
CA ARG A 385 -10.44 28.67 7.65
C ARG A 385 -9.71 29.99 7.44
N SER A 386 -8.51 29.91 6.87
CA SER A 386 -7.70 31.08 6.55
C SER A 386 -6.94 30.93 5.23
N HIS A 387 -7.05 29.79 4.54
CA HIS A 387 -6.25 29.50 3.34
C HIS A 387 -7.11 29.13 2.13
N ALA A 388 -6.83 29.75 1.00
CA ALA A 388 -7.51 29.56 -0.28
C ALA A 388 -6.59 28.92 -1.34
N PHE A 389 -7.17 28.10 -2.21
CA PHE A 389 -6.47 27.39 -3.30
C PHE A 389 -6.52 28.18 -4.62
N VAL A 390 -5.37 28.45 -5.24
CA VAL A 390 -5.25 29.17 -6.52
C VAL A 390 -5.11 28.17 -7.69
N PRO A 391 -5.88 28.30 -8.79
CA PRO A 391 -6.76 29.42 -9.15
C PRO A 391 -8.24 29.25 -8.76
N CYS A 392 -8.63 28.16 -8.09
CA CYS A 392 -10.06 27.85 -7.91
C CYS A 392 -10.80 28.67 -6.85
N GLY A 393 -10.09 29.40 -5.97
CA GLY A 393 -10.66 30.31 -4.97
C GLY A 393 -11.27 29.65 -3.72
N HIS A 394 -11.35 28.32 -3.64
CA HIS A 394 -11.96 27.65 -2.48
C HIS A 394 -11.10 27.83 -1.22
N MET A 395 -11.71 28.39 -0.17
CA MET A 395 -11.11 28.53 1.16
C MET A 395 -11.62 27.42 2.07
N CYS A 396 -10.77 26.43 2.38
CA CYS A 396 -11.18 25.25 3.14
C CYS A 396 -10.16 24.76 4.20
N LEU A 397 -8.98 25.38 4.29
CA LEU A 397 -7.93 25.02 5.26
C LEU A 397 -7.73 26.10 6.33
N CYS A 398 -7.34 25.67 7.53
CA CYS A 398 -6.79 26.56 8.58
C CYS A 398 -5.28 26.70 8.43
N ASP A 399 -4.71 27.67 9.17
CA ASP A 399 -3.27 27.97 9.20
C ASP A 399 -2.42 26.74 9.51
N ASN A 400 -2.86 25.95 10.49
CA ASN A 400 -2.13 24.76 10.93
C ASN A 400 -2.19 23.61 9.91
N CYS A 401 -3.35 23.37 9.29
CA CYS A 401 -3.50 22.33 8.26
C CYS A 401 -2.83 22.72 6.94
N ALA A 402 -2.79 24.00 6.59
CA ALA A 402 -2.02 24.48 5.44
C ALA A 402 -0.50 24.28 5.66
N SER A 403 -0.03 24.41 6.91
CA SER A 403 1.40 24.36 7.26
C SER A 403 1.92 22.96 7.68
N ARG A 404 1.07 22.05 8.17
CA ARG A 404 1.50 20.76 8.79
C ARG A 404 0.97 19.48 8.12
N SER A 405 0.13 19.58 7.09
CA SER A 405 -0.45 18.44 6.36
C SER A 405 0.38 18.09 5.10
N PRO A 406 0.23 16.90 4.47
CA PRO A 406 0.81 16.53 3.17
C PRO A 406 0.92 17.66 2.14
N TYR A 407 0.00 18.62 2.12
CA TYR A 407 0.05 19.82 1.29
C TYR A 407 1.33 20.66 1.41
N SER A 408 1.97 20.73 2.58
CA SER A 408 3.23 21.46 2.77
C SER A 408 4.43 20.73 2.13
N GLN A 409 4.43 19.40 2.12
CA GLN A 409 5.44 18.57 1.44
C GLN A 409 5.15 18.42 -0.06
N ASP A 410 3.87 18.36 -0.45
CA ASP A 410 3.42 18.23 -1.84
C ASP A 410 3.55 19.55 -2.61
N LEU A 411 3.63 20.69 -1.93
CA LEU A 411 3.96 22.00 -2.51
C LEU A 411 5.38 21.98 -3.12
N GLN A 412 6.32 21.27 -2.49
CA GLN A 412 7.69 21.08 -3.01
C GLN A 412 7.76 20.09 -4.19
N ARG A 413 6.71 19.27 -4.38
CA ARG A 413 6.62 18.24 -5.43
C ARG A 413 5.60 18.58 -6.54
N HIS A 414 5.01 19.78 -6.52
CA HIS A 414 4.02 20.27 -7.49
C HIS A 414 2.78 19.37 -7.71
N ASN A 415 2.31 18.64 -6.69
CA ASN A 415 1.19 17.69 -6.86
C ASN A 415 -0.01 17.97 -5.94
N ILE A 416 -0.53 19.21 -5.97
CA ILE A 416 -1.65 19.63 -5.12
C ILE A 416 -2.92 19.83 -5.93
N SER A 417 -4.01 19.25 -5.42
CA SER A 417 -5.37 19.46 -5.93
C SER A 417 -6.28 20.01 -4.84
N CYS A 418 -7.19 20.90 -5.21
CA CYS A 418 -8.18 21.46 -4.29
C CYS A 418 -9.10 20.36 -3.72
N PRO A 419 -9.25 20.22 -2.40
CA PRO A 419 -10.11 19.19 -1.80
C PRO A 419 -11.60 19.30 -2.18
N ILE A 420 -12.05 20.51 -2.54
CA ILE A 420 -13.44 20.79 -2.89
C ILE A 420 -13.70 20.42 -4.35
N CYS A 421 -12.90 20.94 -5.28
CA CYS A 421 -13.17 20.85 -6.72
C CYS A 421 -12.15 20.02 -7.51
N ARG A 422 -11.13 19.45 -6.85
CA ARG A 422 -10.06 18.59 -7.40
C ARG A 422 -9.22 19.19 -8.54
N LYS A 423 -9.34 20.49 -8.80
CA LYS A 423 -8.52 21.21 -9.79
C LYS A 423 -7.06 21.30 -9.31
N SER A 424 -6.12 21.20 -10.24
CA SER A 424 -4.69 21.42 -9.97
C SER A 424 -4.48 22.82 -9.38
N THR A 425 -3.60 22.89 -8.38
CA THR A 425 -3.39 24.09 -7.58
C THR A 425 -1.95 24.55 -7.74
N SER A 426 -1.76 25.82 -8.09
CA SER A 426 -0.43 26.43 -8.22
C SER A 426 0.08 27.01 -6.90
N ALA A 427 -0.82 27.46 -6.02
CA ALA A 427 -0.48 28.00 -4.71
C ALA A 427 -1.62 27.86 -3.68
N ILE A 428 -1.27 27.84 -2.40
CA ILE A 428 -2.21 27.97 -1.28
C ILE A 428 -1.87 29.30 -0.59
N MET A 429 -2.82 30.23 -0.53
CA MET A 429 -2.60 31.59 -0.02
C MET A 429 -3.39 31.84 1.26
N LYS A 430 -2.77 32.51 2.24
CA LYS A 430 -3.43 32.99 3.46
C LYS A 430 -4.26 34.23 3.15
N ILE A 431 -5.51 34.22 3.59
CA ILE A 431 -6.45 35.34 3.49
C ILE A 431 -6.56 35.99 4.86
N TYR A 432 -6.41 37.32 4.90
CA TYR A 432 -6.65 38.14 6.08
C TYR A 432 -8.01 38.80 5.91
N ASN A 433 -8.94 38.56 6.84
CA ASN A 433 -10.20 39.28 6.88
C ASN A 433 -9.96 40.61 7.62
N SER A 434 -10.35 41.73 7.01
CA SER A 434 -10.27 43.08 7.56
C SER A 434 -11.49 43.43 8.41
#